data_AF-A0A087N729-F1
#
_entry.id   AF-A0A087N729-F1
#
_cell.length_a   1.000
_cell.length_b   1.000
_cell.length_c   1.000
_cell.angle_alpha   90.00
_cell.angle_beta   90.00
_cell.angle_gamma   90.00
#
_symmetry.space_group_name_H-M   'P 1'
#
loop_
_entity.id
_entity.type
_entity.pdbx_description
1 polymer ?
#
loop_
_entity_poly.entity_id
_entity_poly.type
_entity_poly.pdbx_seq_one_letter_code
_entity_poly.pdbx_strand_id
1 'polypeptide(L)'
;MQTAVFEKMIGEAIQELDELSTHTAIDHHWVDEIVVTDMDANTIYYEVTGSVVVELQYGSGSDVANDIGSRDTDEYPYEAEIELPISDPLTVTASDVRVKVDTSSFYK
;
A
#
# COMPACT_ATOMS: atom_id res chain seq x y z
N MET A 1 4.85 -7.33 11.01
CA MET A 1 5.36 -6.88 9.69
C MET A 1 4.23 -6.69 8.69
N GLN A 2 3.54 -7.74 8.20
CA GLN A 2 2.42 -7.59 7.24
C GLN A 2 1.33 -6.62 7.72
N THR A 3 0.92 -6.70 8.98
CA THR A 3 -0.06 -5.77 9.58
C THR A 3 0.42 -4.32 9.58
N ALA A 4 1.69 -4.07 9.87
CA ALA A 4 2.26 -2.72 9.89
C ALA A 4 2.38 -2.14 8.46
N VAL A 5 2.73 -2.98 7.49
CA VAL A 5 2.72 -2.60 6.06
C VAL A 5 1.30 -2.26 5.63
N PHE A 6 0.30 -3.06 6.02
CA PHE A 6 -1.11 -2.79 5.72
C PHE A 6 -1.64 -1.49 6.37
N GLU A 7 -1.32 -1.27 7.66
CA GLU A 7 -1.69 -0.03 8.36
C GLU A 7 -1.09 1.21 7.68
N LYS A 8 0.17 1.10 7.24
CA LYS A 8 0.84 2.17 6.52
C LYS A 8 0.26 2.39 5.12
N MET A 9 -0.07 1.31 4.41
CA MET A 9 -0.76 1.34 3.12
C MET A 9 -2.11 2.05 3.21
N ILE A 10 -2.94 1.73 4.22
CA ILE A 10 -4.22 2.43 4.44
C ILE A 10 -3.99 3.93 4.66
N GLY A 11 -2.94 4.32 5.37
CA GLY A 11 -2.66 5.73 5.65
C GLY A 11 -2.13 6.49 4.45
N GLU A 12 -1.05 6.00 3.83
CA GLU A 12 -0.27 6.75 2.83
C GLU A 12 -0.67 6.40 1.40
N ALA A 13 -0.88 5.11 1.09
CA ALA A 13 -1.21 4.70 -0.27
C ALA A 13 -2.63 5.15 -0.67
N ILE A 14 -3.59 5.18 0.26
CA ILE A 14 -4.92 5.76 -0.04
C ILE A 14 -4.79 7.23 -0.44
N GLN A 15 -3.87 7.98 0.18
CA GLN A 15 -3.68 9.38 -0.18
C GLN A 15 -3.11 9.56 -1.60
N GLU A 16 -2.19 8.69 -2.02
CA GLU A 16 -1.65 8.67 -3.39
C GLU A 16 -2.70 8.17 -4.41
N LEU A 17 -3.53 7.19 -4.02
CA LEU A 17 -4.57 6.59 -4.88
C LEU A 17 -5.85 7.44 -4.96
N ASP A 18 -6.15 8.28 -3.97
CA ASP A 18 -7.28 9.23 -3.99
C ASP A 18 -7.13 10.29 -5.09
N GLU A 19 -5.97 10.40 -5.74
CA GLU A 19 -5.82 11.18 -6.97
C GLU A 19 -6.45 10.50 -8.19
N LEU A 20 -6.70 9.18 -8.14
CA LEU A 20 -7.21 8.37 -9.25
C LEU A 20 -8.73 8.28 -9.30
N SER A 21 -9.43 8.53 -8.18
CA SER A 21 -10.88 8.34 -8.06
C SER A 21 -11.53 9.32 -7.08
N THR A 22 -12.87 9.34 -7.02
CA THR A 22 -13.60 10.17 -6.02
C THR A 22 -13.54 9.54 -4.63
N HIS A 23 -13.51 8.21 -4.58
CA HIS A 23 -13.37 7.44 -3.35
C HIS A 23 -12.58 6.17 -3.65
N THR A 24 -11.45 6.00 -2.94
CA THR A 24 -10.64 4.79 -3.00
C THR A 24 -10.86 3.93 -1.75
N ALA A 25 -10.98 2.63 -1.93
CA ALA A 25 -10.92 1.67 -0.84
C ALA A 25 -9.90 0.57 -1.15
N ILE A 26 -9.08 0.21 -0.17
CA ILE A 26 -8.23 -0.99 -0.26
C ILE A 26 -9.11 -2.19 0.06
N ASP A 27 -9.18 -3.15 -0.86
CA ASP A 27 -9.87 -4.42 -0.65
C ASP A 27 -8.94 -5.40 0.08
N HIS A 28 -7.80 -5.71 -0.54
CA HIS A 28 -6.79 -6.58 0.05
C HIS A 28 -5.39 -6.30 -0.52
N HIS A 29 -4.38 -6.85 0.13
CA HIS A 29 -3.00 -6.83 -0.35
C HIS A 29 -2.34 -8.18 -0.05
N TRP A 30 -1.30 -8.52 -0.79
CA TRP A 30 -0.43 -9.64 -0.46
C TRP A 30 1.03 -9.23 -0.60
N VAL A 31 1.88 -9.96 0.13
CA VAL A 31 3.33 -9.82 0.07
C VAL A 31 3.86 -10.94 -0.80
N ASP A 32 4.65 -10.58 -1.81
CA ASP A 32 5.33 -11.52 -2.69
C ASP A 32 6.70 -11.91 -2.14
N GLU A 33 7.48 -10.90 -1.71
CA GLU A 33 8.84 -11.11 -1.22
C GLU A 33 9.17 -10.22 -0.03
N ILE A 34 10.02 -10.73 0.87
CA ILE A 34 10.65 -9.98 1.95
C ILE A 34 12.14 -10.31 1.91
N VAL A 35 12.97 -9.30 1.67
CA VAL A 35 14.43 -9.43 1.62
C VAL A 35 15.10 -8.50 2.62
N VAL A 36 16.25 -8.92 3.14
CA VAL A 36 17.16 -8.03 3.88
C VAL A 36 18.08 -7.39 2.85
N THR A 37 17.99 -6.09 2.70
CA THR A 37 18.80 -5.33 1.72
C THR A 37 20.13 -4.89 2.30
N ASP A 38 20.16 -4.54 3.58
CA ASP A 38 21.38 -4.13 4.29
C ASP A 38 21.29 -4.41 5.79
N MET A 39 22.44 -4.46 6.46
CA MET A 39 22.53 -4.63 7.91
C MET A 39 23.80 -3.96 8.44
N ASP A 40 23.65 -3.10 9.45
CA ASP A 40 24.77 -2.50 10.17
C ASP A 40 24.88 -3.02 11.62
N ALA A 41 25.61 -2.34 12.50
CA ALA A 41 25.76 -2.79 13.89
C ALA A 41 24.51 -2.56 14.77
N ASN A 42 23.57 -1.74 14.32
CA ASN A 42 22.40 -1.28 15.05
C ASN A 42 21.08 -1.51 14.29
N THR A 43 21.09 -1.59 12.96
CA THR A 43 19.90 -1.55 12.11
C THR A 43 19.90 -2.67 11.08
N ILE A 44 18.71 -3.21 10.80
CA ILE A 44 18.43 -4.11 9.68
C ILE A 44 17.46 -3.40 8.75
N TYR A 45 17.78 -3.40 7.46
CA TYR A 45 16.97 -2.83 6.40
C TYR A 45 16.27 -3.96 5.65
N TYR A 46 14.95 -3.89 5.59
CA TYR A 46 14.13 -4.82 4.83
C TYR A 46 13.47 -4.11 3.64
N GLU A 47 13.34 -4.84 2.55
CA GLU A 47 12.51 -4.47 1.42
C GLU A 47 11.42 -5.53 1.27
N VAL A 48 10.19 -5.06 1.15
CA VAL A 48 8.99 -5.87 1.00
C VAL A 48 8.31 -5.48 -0.30
N THR A 49 8.10 -6.44 -1.19
CA THR A 49 7.36 -6.23 -2.43
C THR A 49 6.03 -6.96 -2.36
N GLY A 50 5.03 -6.42 -3.05
CA GLY A 50 3.72 -7.04 -3.13
C GLY A 50 2.79 -6.32 -4.10
N SER A 51 1.53 -6.72 -4.10
CA SER A 51 0.46 -6.03 -4.81
C SER A 51 -0.67 -5.66 -3.86
N VAL A 52 -1.35 -4.56 -4.20
CA VAL A 52 -2.57 -4.12 -3.56
C VAL A 52 -3.70 -4.05 -4.57
N VAL A 53 -4.86 -4.57 -4.16
CA VAL A 53 -6.10 -4.50 -4.92
C VAL A 53 -6.97 -3.43 -4.31
N VAL A 54 -7.46 -2.55 -5.18
CA VAL A 54 -8.24 -1.37 -4.79
C VAL A 54 -9.55 -1.32 -5.54
N GLU A 55 -10.59 -0.82 -4.88
CA GLU A 55 -11.83 -0.40 -5.50
C GLU A 55 -11.79 1.11 -5.71
N LEU A 56 -11.91 1.53 -6.96
CA LEU A 56 -11.95 2.92 -7.40
C LEU A 56 -13.40 3.29 -7.72
N GLN A 57 -13.95 4.27 -7.01
CA GLN A 57 -15.29 4.78 -7.29
C GLN A 57 -15.24 6.13 -8.00
N TYR A 58 -15.93 6.23 -9.13
CA TYR A 58 -16.11 7.44 -9.91
C TYR A 58 -17.53 8.00 -9.70
N GLY A 59 -17.61 9.19 -9.12
CA GLY A 59 -18.87 9.79 -8.70
C GLY A 59 -19.23 9.46 -7.25
N SER A 60 -20.28 10.12 -6.76
CA SER A 60 -20.80 9.89 -5.41
C SER A 60 -21.51 8.54 -5.30
N GLY A 61 -21.79 8.10 -4.06
CA GLY A 61 -22.63 6.91 -3.86
C GLY A 61 -24.03 7.04 -4.47
N SER A 62 -24.55 8.26 -4.58
CA SER A 62 -25.81 8.51 -5.30
C SER A 62 -25.65 8.34 -6.81
N ASP A 63 -24.52 8.76 -7.39
CA ASP A 63 -24.28 8.61 -8.82
C ASP A 63 -24.19 7.13 -9.20
N VAL A 64 -23.47 6.33 -8.42
CA VAL A 64 -23.41 4.87 -8.59
C VAL A 64 -24.81 4.24 -8.47
N ALA A 65 -25.61 4.66 -7.49
CA ALA A 65 -26.96 4.12 -7.30
C ALA A 65 -27.97 4.49 -8.41
N ASN A 66 -27.67 5.54 -9.20
CA ASN A 66 -28.47 5.98 -10.33
C ASN A 66 -27.87 5.58 -11.68
N ASP A 67 -26.92 4.64 -11.70
CA ASP A 67 -26.22 4.16 -12.91
C ASP A 67 -25.50 5.28 -13.71
N ILE A 68 -25.09 6.36 -13.03
CA ILE A 68 -24.32 7.47 -13.61
C ILE A 68 -22.93 7.64 -12.98
N GLY A 69 -22.56 6.75 -12.06
CA GLY A 69 -21.21 6.56 -11.54
C GLY A 69 -20.67 5.18 -11.91
N SER A 70 -19.40 4.93 -11.60
CA SER A 70 -18.74 3.62 -11.83
C SER A 70 -17.98 3.16 -10.59
N ARG A 71 -17.81 1.85 -10.49
CA ARG A 71 -16.87 1.21 -9.57
C ARG A 71 -16.03 0.24 -10.38
N ASP A 72 -14.71 0.39 -10.27
CA ASP A 72 -13.75 -0.43 -10.96
C ASP A 72 -12.76 -1.01 -9.95
N THR A 73 -12.33 -2.24 -10.19
CA THR A 73 -11.30 -2.90 -9.38
C THR A 73 -10.00 -2.89 -10.16
N ASP A 74 -8.93 -2.45 -9.52
CA ASP A 74 -7.59 -2.43 -10.13
C ASP A 74 -6.53 -2.96 -9.15
N GLU A 75 -5.38 -3.32 -9.70
CA GLU A 75 -4.25 -3.87 -8.97
C GLU A 75 -2.98 -3.06 -9.26
N TYR A 76 -2.29 -2.65 -8.18
CA TYR A 76 -1.04 -1.93 -8.27
C TYR A 76 0.06 -2.62 -7.47
N PRO A 77 1.28 -2.78 -8.02
CA PRO A 77 2.41 -3.25 -7.25
C PRO A 77 2.86 -2.17 -6.25
N TYR A 78 3.39 -2.60 -5.12
CA TYR A 78 3.96 -1.73 -4.10
C TYR A 78 5.31 -2.23 -3.61
N GLU A 79 6.12 -1.28 -3.14
CA GLU A 79 7.39 -1.49 -2.47
C GLU A 79 7.30 -0.85 -1.08
N ALA A 80 7.75 -1.59 -0.06
CA ALA A 80 7.80 -1.10 1.31
C ALA A 80 9.20 -1.30 1.91
N GLU A 81 9.78 -0.21 2.40
CA GLU A 81 11.04 -0.19 3.12
C GLU A 81 10.78 -0.22 4.62
N ILE A 82 11.52 -1.05 5.35
CA ILE A 82 11.39 -1.17 6.81
C ILE A 82 12.78 -1.06 7.45
N GLU A 83 12.89 -0.16 8.43
CA GLU A 83 14.12 0.03 9.22
C GLU A 83 13.87 -0.45 10.66
N LEU A 84 14.55 -1.52 11.09
CA LEU A 84 14.38 -2.07 12.44
C LEU A 84 15.69 -2.12 13.21
N PRO A 85 15.67 -1.89 14.53
CA PRO A 85 16.85 -2.07 15.36
C PRO A 85 17.22 -3.57 15.49
N ILE A 86 18.50 -3.88 15.47
CA ILE A 86 19.02 -5.26 15.67
C ILE A 86 18.63 -5.83 17.04
N SER A 87 18.42 -4.97 18.03
CA SER A 87 17.94 -5.40 19.35
C SER A 87 16.52 -5.94 19.32
N ASP A 88 15.72 -5.60 18.30
CA ASP A 88 14.34 -6.05 18.16
C ASP A 88 13.93 -6.16 16.68
N PRO A 89 14.47 -7.16 15.94
CA PRO A 89 14.41 -7.20 14.48
C PRO A 89 13.07 -7.69 13.92
N LEU A 90 12.08 -7.97 14.78
CA LEU A 90 10.77 -8.54 14.40
C LEU A 90 9.59 -7.66 14.81
N THR A 91 9.81 -6.68 15.68
CA THR A 91 8.77 -5.76 16.14
C THR A 91 8.68 -4.60 15.16
N VAL A 92 7.68 -4.65 14.29
CA VAL A 92 7.45 -3.62 13.25
C VAL A 92 6.22 -2.82 13.60
N THR A 93 6.36 -1.49 13.63
CA THR A 93 5.23 -0.56 13.74
C THR A 93 5.03 0.19 12.42
N ALA A 94 3.84 0.75 12.19
CA ALA A 94 3.55 1.49 10.96
C ALA A 94 4.45 2.74 10.76
N SER A 95 5.08 3.26 11.82
CA SER A 95 6.04 4.37 11.72
C SER A 95 7.40 3.95 11.17
N ASP A 96 7.74 2.66 11.26
CA ASP A 96 9.03 2.11 10.79
C ASP A 96 9.00 1.72 9.31
N VAL A 97 7.81 1.78 8.71
CA VAL A 97 7.55 1.38 7.32
C VAL A 97 7.45 2.64 6.47
N ARG A 98 8.04 2.63 5.28
CA ARG A 98 7.69 3.58 4.21
C ARG A 98 7.15 2.77 3.05
N VAL A 99 5.98 3.13 2.54
CA VAL A 99 5.35 2.41 1.43
C VAL A 99 5.21 3.32 0.23
N LYS A 100 5.40 2.76 -0.95
CA LYS A 100 5.21 3.43 -2.23
C LYS A 100 4.43 2.51 -3.15
N VAL A 101 3.38 3.03 -3.78
CA VAL A 101 2.57 2.29 -4.76
C VAL A 101 2.89 2.78 -6.17
N ASP A 102 3.07 1.86 -7.11
CA ASP A 102 3.25 2.21 -8.52
C ASP A 102 1.91 2.18 -9.26
N THR A 103 1.33 3.37 -9.45
CA THR A 103 0.07 3.58 -10.18
C THR A 103 0.28 3.87 -11.67
N SER A 104 1.50 3.69 -12.20
CA SER A 104 1.83 4.04 -13.58
C SER A 104 1.03 3.26 -14.63
N SER A 105 0.47 2.09 -14.27
CA SER A 105 -0.44 1.33 -15.13
C SER A 105 -1.75 2.07 -15.42
N PHE A 106 -2.23 2.91 -14.51
CA PHE A 106 -3.48 3.66 -14.66
C PHE A 106 -3.43 4.68 -15.80
N TYR A 107 -2.25 5.29 -16.05
CA TYR A 107 -2.09 6.36 -17.03
C TYR A 107 -1.76 5.88 -18.45
N LYS A 108 -1.74 4.56 -18.69
CA LYS A 108 -1.39 3.96 -19.99
C LYS A 108 -2.62 3.68 -20.84
#